data_AF-A0A378JUX0-F1
#
_entry.id   AF-A0A378JUX0-F1
#
_cell.length_a   1.000
_cell.length_b   1.000
_cell.length_c   1.000
_cell.angle_alpha   90.00
_cell.angle_beta   90.00
_cell.angle_gamma   90.00
#
_symmetry.space_group_name_H-M   'P 1'
#
loop_
_entity.id
_entity.type
_entity.pdbx_description
1 polymer ?
#
loop_
_entity_poly.entity_id
_entity_poly.type
_entity_poly.pdbx_seq_one_letter_code
_entity_poly.pdbx_strand_id
1 'polypeptide(L)'
;MPILTVNPTLLSPEQMDVFIALLQRFPQKQVWEKETEHDLGQNYSLKLTHHIVQRDRKKESSGIRRTGYRYEILDNTALVKSRSTQIYPSYATLAVDNNHQTELKIKQPGKKRLVKIQDFILMSKSSHRASAFIEQEAIILETLPHLSGKPLVMKSPYTYTTMRQVPGKELYYSIEGDASKKTILTLEQRFDFSYAVLEAYVDQVLKPGWVHRDIKPENIIISMTQPPRAYFIDYGYAKPIGLYDGMDCGTAAYVAPEIFKGDEASTASDVYSLARVLALIWGDYVGHYCAPGNEREVNAFFKLHSGYFTYSRLFHNGTLPGLTEEEKTQIRTTLTKMSALKPSDRMVVTDALEVFNQMISRRSSHGPASAASSSVPDETAKEIPIQAPKSLIAIHEQLSGLKRKIHTVAESQNPDVADLLTFVYLALATETTALEQLFQEGSCSKELFDSYKARCALHIDSLHYKLSQSENDLLKKLTIRLDLLAGYINQAYTNYNLNLRIGFFDRVQQKEQPETIEQDLAQETSVPIISG
;
A
#
# COMPACT_ATOMS: atom_id res chain seq x y z
N MET A 1 49.72 0.41 19.88
CA MET A 1 50.00 -0.47 18.72
C MET A 1 49.68 0.32 17.46
N PRO A 2 50.51 0.26 16.40
CA PRO A 2 50.14 0.80 15.09
C PRO A 2 48.81 0.22 14.58
N ILE A 3 47.94 1.10 14.08
CA ILE A 3 46.63 0.75 13.52
C ILE A 3 46.72 0.83 11.99
N LEU A 4 46.42 -0.26 11.31
CA LEU A 4 46.38 -0.34 9.85
C LEU A 4 44.94 -0.11 9.39
N THR A 5 44.69 1.00 8.69
CA THR A 5 43.42 1.25 8.03
C THR A 5 43.43 0.60 6.65
N VAL A 6 42.56 -0.37 6.43
CA VAL A 6 42.51 -1.20 5.21
C VAL A 6 41.21 -0.97 4.46
N ASN A 7 41.34 -0.60 3.18
CA ASN A 7 40.24 -0.64 2.24
C ASN A 7 40.26 -1.97 1.47
N PRO A 8 39.33 -2.90 1.75
CA PRO A 8 39.36 -4.24 1.15
C PRO A 8 39.09 -4.23 -0.36
N THR A 9 38.75 -3.08 -0.96
CA THR A 9 38.43 -2.95 -2.39
C THR A 9 39.57 -2.34 -3.21
N LEU A 10 40.64 -1.85 -2.55
CA LEU A 10 41.79 -1.18 -3.18
C LEU A 10 43.11 -1.93 -2.96
N LEU A 11 43.06 -3.19 -2.52
CA LEU A 11 44.25 -4.01 -2.28
C LEU A 11 44.82 -4.56 -3.59
N SER A 12 46.15 -4.61 -3.70
CA SER A 12 46.81 -5.41 -4.75
C SER A 12 46.46 -6.90 -4.56
N PRO A 13 46.62 -7.75 -5.60
CA PRO A 13 46.42 -9.19 -5.47
C PRO A 13 47.19 -9.81 -4.28
N GLU A 14 48.46 -9.44 -4.10
CA GLU A 14 49.31 -9.95 -3.02
C GLU A 14 48.81 -9.48 -1.63
N GLN A 15 48.40 -8.21 -1.53
CA GLN A 15 47.81 -7.66 -0.29
C GLN A 15 46.47 -8.32 0.04
N MET A 16 45.67 -8.65 -0.99
CA MET A 16 44.39 -9.33 -0.83
C MET A 16 44.58 -10.75 -0.28
N ASP A 17 45.58 -11.49 -0.75
CA ASP A 17 45.86 -12.84 -0.24
C ASP A 17 46.21 -12.82 1.25
N VAL A 18 47.06 -11.88 1.67
CA VAL A 18 47.40 -11.66 3.09
C VAL A 18 46.15 -11.26 3.88
N PHE A 19 45.34 -10.36 3.34
CA PHE A 19 44.11 -9.91 3.99
C PHE A 19 43.11 -11.05 4.21
N ILE A 20 42.92 -11.94 3.24
CA ILE A 20 41.99 -13.05 3.36
C ILE A 20 42.53 -14.14 4.29
N ALA A 21 43.83 -14.44 4.26
CA ALA A 21 44.45 -15.32 5.24
C ALA A 21 44.24 -14.81 6.67
N LEU A 22 44.29 -13.49 6.85
CA LEU A 22 44.00 -12.83 8.12
C LEU A 22 42.53 -12.97 8.53
N LEU A 23 41.57 -12.76 7.62
CA LEU A 23 40.15 -12.97 7.93
C LEU A 23 39.89 -14.43 8.35
N GLN A 24 40.51 -15.39 7.67
CA GLN A 24 40.38 -16.82 7.96
C GLN A 24 40.97 -17.25 9.31
N ARG A 25 41.90 -16.46 9.88
CA ARG A 25 42.44 -16.71 11.22
C ARG A 25 41.39 -16.55 12.32
N PHE A 26 40.29 -15.84 12.03
CA PHE A 26 39.16 -15.65 12.92
C PHE A 26 37.88 -16.26 12.33
N PRO A 27 37.82 -17.58 12.10
CA PRO A 27 36.69 -18.20 11.40
C PRO A 27 35.36 -18.07 12.15
N GLN A 28 35.41 -17.80 13.47
CA GLN A 28 34.24 -17.54 14.31
C GLN A 28 33.73 -16.09 14.19
N LYS A 29 34.55 -15.16 13.69
CA LYS A 29 34.21 -13.75 13.56
C LYS A 29 33.49 -13.52 12.24
N GLN A 30 32.24 -13.95 12.13
CA GLN A 30 31.48 -13.88 10.86
C GLN A 30 31.25 -12.45 10.33
N VAL A 31 31.42 -11.42 11.16
CA VAL A 31 31.21 -10.02 10.77
C VAL A 31 32.33 -9.14 11.30
N TRP A 32 32.90 -8.34 10.41
CA TRP A 32 33.87 -7.28 10.71
C TRP A 32 33.21 -5.93 10.45
N GLU A 33 33.26 -5.08 11.45
CA GLU A 33 32.59 -3.79 11.43
C GLU A 33 33.59 -2.71 11.02
N LYS A 34 33.17 -1.81 10.13
CA LYS A 34 34.06 -0.71 9.72
C LYS A 34 34.39 0.19 10.91
N GLU A 35 35.55 0.82 10.85
CA GLU A 35 36.11 1.71 11.88
C GLU A 35 36.29 1.08 13.27
N THR A 36 35.94 -0.20 13.43
CA THR A 36 36.14 -0.96 14.65
C THR A 36 37.55 -1.52 14.65
N GLU A 37 38.25 -1.31 15.76
CA GLU A 37 39.58 -1.87 15.93
C GLU A 37 39.47 -3.40 16.08
N HIS A 38 40.26 -4.11 15.29
CA HIS A 38 40.35 -5.55 15.30
C HIS A 38 41.78 -5.94 15.66
N ASP A 39 41.98 -6.42 16.88
CA ASP A 39 43.27 -6.93 17.34
C ASP A 39 43.63 -8.22 16.58
N LEU A 40 44.83 -8.25 16.01
CA LEU A 40 45.36 -9.36 15.22
C LEU A 40 46.40 -10.20 15.97
N GLY A 41 46.69 -9.87 17.23
CA GLY A 41 47.58 -10.65 18.10
C GLY A 41 49.07 -10.61 17.72
N GLN A 42 49.50 -9.60 16.94
CA GLN A 42 50.90 -9.46 16.47
C GLN A 42 51.43 -8.01 16.56
N ASN A 43 51.08 -7.25 17.60
CA ASN A 43 51.45 -5.82 17.81
C ASN A 43 50.88 -4.81 16.80
N TYR A 44 49.95 -5.23 15.94
CA TYR A 44 49.18 -4.35 15.04
C TYR A 44 47.70 -4.62 15.22
N SER A 45 46.89 -3.58 15.07
CA SER A 45 45.45 -3.70 14.94
C SER A 45 44.98 -3.22 13.58
N LEU A 46 43.81 -3.70 13.16
CA LEU A 46 43.22 -3.40 11.86
C LEU A 46 41.95 -2.58 12.05
N LYS A 47 41.79 -1.53 11.23
CA LYS A 47 40.50 -0.88 11.01
C LYS A 47 40.10 -1.05 9.56
N LEU A 48 38.87 -1.45 9.31
CA LEU A 48 38.33 -1.59 7.96
C LEU A 48 37.57 -0.33 7.57
N THR A 49 37.67 0.08 6.31
CA THR A 49 36.84 1.17 5.77
C THR A 49 35.43 0.71 5.35
N HIS A 50 35.17 -0.60 5.33
CA HIS A 50 33.90 -1.20 4.93
C HIS A 50 33.51 -2.33 5.90
N HIS A 51 32.21 -2.57 6.05
CA HIS A 51 31.72 -3.76 6.77
C HIS A 51 31.93 -5.00 5.89
N ILE A 52 32.33 -6.11 6.51
CA ILE A 52 32.49 -7.40 5.84
C ILE A 52 31.63 -8.43 6.54
N VAL A 53 30.85 -9.19 5.76
CA VAL A 53 30.03 -10.30 6.25
C VAL A 53 30.51 -11.60 5.59
N GLN A 54 31.04 -12.53 6.39
CA GLN A 54 31.34 -13.89 5.99
C GLN A 54 30.06 -14.72 6.05
N ARG A 55 29.72 -15.34 4.92
CA ARG A 55 28.57 -16.23 4.81
C ARG A 55 28.96 -17.54 4.15
N ASP A 56 28.16 -18.55 4.45
CA ASP A 56 28.21 -19.83 3.77
C ASP A 56 27.85 -19.70 2.28
N ARG A 57 28.27 -20.71 1.53
CA ARG A 57 27.83 -20.88 0.14
C ARG A 57 26.44 -21.50 0.11
N LYS A 58 25.65 -21.11 -0.89
CA LYS A 58 24.34 -21.72 -1.17
C LYS A 58 24.51 -23.22 -1.48
N LYS A 59 23.51 -24.03 -1.12
CA LYS A 59 23.39 -25.43 -1.53
C LYS A 59 23.36 -25.55 -3.07
N GLU A 60 23.95 -26.62 -3.61
CA GLU A 60 23.78 -27.00 -5.01
C GLU A 60 22.38 -27.59 -5.25
N SER A 61 22.02 -27.82 -6.51
CA SER A 61 20.77 -28.47 -6.89
C SER A 61 20.63 -29.89 -6.28
N SER A 62 21.76 -30.53 -5.96
CA SER A 62 21.84 -31.81 -5.25
C SER A 62 21.49 -31.71 -3.74
N GLY A 63 21.29 -30.50 -3.21
CA GLY A 63 21.06 -30.25 -1.79
C GLY A 63 22.35 -30.14 -0.96
N ILE A 64 23.51 -30.51 -1.51
CA ILE A 64 24.80 -30.48 -0.82
C ILE A 64 25.34 -29.05 -0.77
N ARG A 65 25.82 -28.62 0.40
CA ARG A 65 26.44 -27.29 0.59
C ARG A 65 27.87 -27.30 0.07
N ARG A 66 28.22 -26.32 -0.78
CA ARG A 66 29.60 -26.15 -1.24
C ARG A 66 30.51 -25.76 -0.08
N THR A 67 31.69 -26.35 -0.02
CA THR A 67 32.71 -26.04 0.99
C THR A 67 33.26 -24.62 0.80
N GLY A 68 33.72 -24.03 1.92
CA GLY A 68 34.32 -22.71 1.99
C GLY A 68 33.31 -21.56 2.11
N TYR A 69 33.83 -20.35 2.27
CA TYR A 69 33.05 -19.15 2.56
C TYR A 69 33.04 -18.14 1.41
N ARG A 70 32.15 -17.15 1.53
CA ARG A 70 32.14 -15.92 0.74
C ARG A 70 32.09 -14.73 1.68
N TYR A 71 32.78 -13.65 1.32
CA TYR A 71 32.78 -12.42 2.10
C TYR A 71 32.10 -11.33 1.28
N GLU A 72 30.98 -10.82 1.78
CA GLU A 72 30.29 -9.67 1.21
C GLU A 72 30.90 -8.39 1.81
N ILE A 73 31.43 -7.51 0.96
CA ILE A 73 31.88 -6.18 1.33
C ILE A 73 30.68 -5.24 1.10
N LEU A 74 30.18 -4.64 2.15
CA LEU A 74 29.00 -3.78 2.09
C LEU A 74 29.42 -2.37 1.66
N ASP A 75 28.59 -1.72 0.85
CA ASP A 75 28.72 -0.30 0.57
C ASP A 75 28.64 0.51 1.88
N ASN A 76 29.29 1.68 1.91
CA ASN A 76 29.24 2.55 3.07
C ASN A 76 27.92 3.31 3.21
N THR A 77 27.13 3.36 2.15
CA THR A 77 25.84 4.03 2.07
C THR A 77 24.70 3.02 2.13
N ALA A 78 23.85 3.12 3.14
CA ALA A 78 22.62 2.32 3.22
C ALA A 78 21.58 2.84 2.22
N LEU A 79 20.84 1.94 1.56
CA LEU A 79 19.65 2.30 0.77
C LEU A 79 18.47 2.62 1.68
N VAL A 80 18.34 1.88 2.78
CA VAL A 80 17.27 2.04 3.76
C VAL A 80 17.89 1.95 5.15
N LYS A 81 17.49 2.87 6.04
CA LYS A 81 17.90 2.87 7.45
C LYS A 81 16.72 3.21 8.33
N SER A 82 16.25 2.21 9.07
CA SER A 82 15.25 2.35 10.12
C SER A 82 15.88 2.00 11.48
N ARG A 83 15.08 2.10 12.56
CA ARG A 83 15.56 1.78 13.92
C ARG A 83 16.04 0.33 14.07
N SER A 84 15.39 -0.62 13.41
CA SER A 84 15.65 -2.06 13.57
C SER A 84 16.14 -2.75 12.30
N THR A 85 16.04 -2.11 11.13
CA THR A 85 16.42 -2.70 9.83
C THR A 85 17.25 -1.72 9.01
N GLN A 86 18.35 -2.22 8.42
CA GLN A 86 19.22 -1.48 7.52
C GLN A 86 19.48 -2.31 6.26
N ILE A 87 19.50 -1.70 5.08
CA ILE A 87 19.73 -2.40 3.82
C ILE A 87 20.92 -1.76 3.11
N TYR A 88 21.96 -2.56 2.88
CA TYR A 88 23.18 -2.13 2.20
C TYR A 88 23.35 -2.84 0.86
N PRO A 89 23.75 -2.15 -0.21
CA PRO A 89 24.29 -2.80 -1.39
C PRO A 89 25.53 -3.60 -1.01
N SER A 90 25.70 -4.78 -1.60
CA SER A 90 27.01 -5.45 -1.61
C SER A 90 27.85 -4.81 -2.70
N TYR A 91 28.91 -4.13 -2.29
CA TYR A 91 29.87 -3.49 -3.17
C TYR A 91 30.72 -4.53 -3.91
N ALA A 92 31.16 -5.58 -3.21
CA ALA A 92 31.97 -6.65 -3.77
C ALA A 92 31.77 -7.98 -3.03
N THR A 93 32.00 -9.10 -3.72
CA THR A 93 32.04 -10.42 -3.08
C THR A 93 33.42 -11.06 -3.27
N LEU A 94 34.06 -11.42 -2.16
CA LEU A 94 35.31 -12.18 -2.16
C LEU A 94 35.04 -13.69 -2.11
N ALA A 95 35.85 -14.44 -2.84
CA ALA A 95 35.71 -15.88 -3.01
C ALA A 95 37.07 -16.58 -3.00
N VAL A 96 37.24 -17.52 -2.07
CA VAL A 96 38.35 -18.50 -2.08
C VAL A 96 38.00 -19.63 -3.06
N ASP A 97 38.94 -19.98 -3.95
CA ASP A 97 38.82 -21.09 -4.89
C ASP A 97 39.16 -22.43 -4.20
N ASN A 98 38.48 -23.50 -4.59
CA ASN A 98 38.57 -24.83 -3.97
C ASN A 98 39.66 -25.73 -4.60
N ASN A 99 40.33 -25.31 -5.68
CA ASN A 99 41.25 -26.16 -6.46
C ASN A 99 42.73 -25.77 -6.33
N HIS A 100 43.23 -25.60 -5.10
CA HIS A 100 44.67 -25.57 -4.80
C HIS A 100 45.57 -24.56 -5.54
N GLN A 101 45.11 -23.36 -5.96
CA GLN A 101 46.02 -22.23 -6.20
C GLN A 101 45.44 -20.88 -5.74
N THR A 102 46.36 -20.08 -5.21
CA THR A 102 46.29 -18.87 -4.37
C THR A 102 45.74 -17.63 -5.06
N GLU A 103 44.69 -17.73 -5.87
CA GLU A 103 44.12 -16.55 -6.53
C GLU A 103 42.73 -16.22 -6.00
N LEU A 104 42.68 -15.15 -5.21
CA LEU A 104 41.45 -14.56 -4.70
C LEU A 104 40.98 -13.48 -5.66
N LYS A 105 39.84 -13.73 -6.33
CA LYS A 105 39.27 -12.76 -7.27
C LYS A 105 38.17 -11.96 -6.57
N ILE A 106 38.36 -10.64 -6.49
CA ILE A 106 37.23 -9.72 -6.31
C ILE A 106 36.29 -9.99 -7.48
N LYS A 107 35.16 -10.64 -7.19
CA LYS A 107 34.07 -10.66 -8.15
C LYS A 107 33.25 -9.43 -7.85
N GLN A 108 33.40 -8.41 -8.70
CA GLN A 108 32.29 -7.51 -8.99
C GLN A 108 31.07 -8.42 -9.20
N PRO A 109 30.05 -8.35 -8.33
CA PRO A 109 28.96 -9.31 -8.37
C PRO A 109 28.36 -9.29 -9.78
N GLY A 110 28.45 -10.39 -10.53
CA GLY A 110 27.80 -10.49 -11.86
C GLY A 110 26.28 -10.23 -11.79
N LYS A 111 25.72 -10.16 -10.59
CA LYS A 111 24.40 -9.64 -10.24
C LYS A 111 24.54 -8.79 -8.99
N LYS A 112 23.98 -7.57 -8.99
CA LYS A 112 23.89 -6.70 -7.79
C LYS A 112 23.21 -7.44 -6.64
N ARG A 113 23.68 -7.25 -5.41
CA ARG A 113 23.16 -7.88 -4.20
C ARG A 113 22.90 -6.84 -3.12
N LEU A 114 22.01 -7.19 -2.20
CA LEU A 114 21.71 -6.46 -0.98
C LEU A 114 22.02 -7.33 0.23
N VAL A 115 22.40 -6.68 1.32
CA VAL A 115 22.51 -7.26 2.66
C VAL A 115 21.51 -6.52 3.56
N LYS A 116 20.45 -7.21 3.97
CA LYS A 116 19.46 -6.75 4.95
C LYS A 116 19.98 -7.10 6.34
N ILE A 117 20.27 -6.09 7.15
CA ILE A 117 20.72 -6.23 8.53
C ILE A 117 19.53 -5.93 9.44
N GLN A 118 19.18 -6.86 10.32
CA GLN A 118 18.04 -6.70 11.24
C GLN A 118 18.48 -6.92 12.68
N ASP A 119 18.06 -6.03 13.57
CA ASP A 119 18.19 -6.16 15.02
C ASP A 119 16.91 -6.80 15.58
N PHE A 120 16.97 -8.09 15.89
CA PHE A 120 15.78 -8.83 16.33
C PHE A 120 15.32 -8.47 17.75
N ILE A 121 16.15 -7.77 18.55
CA ILE A 121 15.74 -7.25 19.86
C ILE A 121 14.89 -5.99 19.67
N LEU A 122 15.24 -5.14 18.71
CA LEU A 122 14.49 -3.91 18.42
C LEU A 122 13.22 -4.15 17.60
N MET A 123 13.12 -5.28 16.90
CA MET A 123 11.93 -5.62 16.09
C MET A 123 10.73 -6.08 16.92
N SER A 124 10.94 -6.74 18.06
CA SER A 124 9.85 -7.28 18.87
C SER A 124 10.25 -7.39 20.34
N LYS A 125 9.27 -7.24 21.24
CA LYS A 125 9.45 -7.58 22.67
C LYS A 125 9.82 -9.05 22.88
N SER A 126 9.47 -9.92 21.93
CA SER A 126 9.87 -11.32 21.91
C SER A 126 10.98 -11.54 20.87
N SER A 127 12.23 -11.41 21.31
CA SER A 127 13.42 -11.60 20.47
C SER A 127 13.45 -12.96 19.79
N HIS A 128 13.05 -14.02 20.49
CA HIS A 128 12.97 -15.39 19.96
C HIS A 128 11.97 -15.53 18.81
N ARG A 129 10.81 -14.84 18.89
CA ARG A 129 9.84 -14.83 17.78
C ARG A 129 10.39 -14.04 16.59
N ALA A 130 10.99 -12.88 16.84
CA ALA A 130 11.59 -12.07 15.77
C ALA A 130 12.70 -12.83 15.03
N SER A 131 13.60 -13.52 15.75
CA SER A 131 14.65 -14.33 15.11
C SER A 131 14.06 -15.49 14.29
N ALA A 132 13.02 -16.16 14.79
CA ALA A 132 12.34 -17.23 14.05
C ALA A 132 11.72 -16.74 12.72
N PHE A 133 11.09 -15.56 12.69
CA PHE A 133 10.56 -14.98 11.44
C PHE A 133 11.68 -14.65 10.43
N ILE A 134 12.80 -14.12 10.91
CA ILE A 134 13.94 -13.80 10.04
C ILE A 134 14.58 -15.09 9.49
N GLU A 135 14.70 -16.12 10.32
CA GLU A 135 15.19 -17.44 9.89
C GLU A 135 14.27 -18.05 8.83
N GLN A 136 12.95 -18.00 9.05
CA GLN A 136 11.97 -18.44 8.07
C GLN A 136 12.06 -17.66 6.76
N GLU A 137 12.12 -16.33 6.81
CA GLU A 137 12.33 -15.48 5.62
C GLU A 137 13.57 -15.93 4.86
N ALA A 138 14.70 -16.11 5.54
CA ALA A 138 15.95 -16.51 4.91
C ALA A 138 15.86 -17.88 4.22
N ILE A 139 15.19 -18.86 4.84
CA ILE A 139 14.93 -20.17 4.24
C ILE A 139 14.10 -20.04 2.96
N ILE A 140 13.03 -19.24 3.00
CA ILE A 140 12.17 -18.99 1.83
C ILE A 140 13.00 -18.35 0.72
N LEU A 141 13.75 -17.29 1.03
CA LEU A 141 14.59 -16.57 0.06
C LEU A 141 15.61 -17.48 -0.64
N GLU A 142 16.16 -18.50 0.04
CA GLU A 142 17.05 -19.49 -0.59
C GLU A 142 16.33 -20.30 -1.68
N THR A 143 15.02 -20.51 -1.60
CA THR A 143 14.24 -21.25 -2.61
C THR A 143 13.87 -20.39 -3.82
N LEU A 144 13.76 -19.06 -3.65
CA LEU A 144 13.26 -18.15 -4.66
C LEU A 144 14.32 -17.81 -5.73
N PRO A 145 14.09 -18.10 -7.03
CA PRO A 145 15.07 -17.82 -8.09
C PRO A 145 15.31 -16.33 -8.34
N HIS A 146 14.27 -15.50 -8.24
CA HIS A 146 14.34 -14.07 -8.53
C HIS A 146 15.11 -13.29 -7.45
N LEU A 147 14.95 -13.65 -6.18
CA LEU A 147 15.70 -13.07 -5.07
C LEU A 147 17.01 -13.80 -4.77
N SER A 148 17.12 -15.09 -5.09
CA SER A 148 18.33 -15.89 -4.91
C SER A 148 18.99 -15.65 -3.54
N GLY A 149 18.24 -15.87 -2.46
CA GLY A 149 18.75 -15.76 -1.10
C GLY A 149 20.01 -16.59 -0.88
N LYS A 150 20.79 -16.17 0.10
CA LYS A 150 21.99 -16.86 0.57
C LYS A 150 21.78 -17.22 2.04
N PRO A 151 22.53 -18.20 2.56
CA PRO A 151 22.42 -18.60 3.96
C PRO A 151 22.51 -17.41 4.91
N LEU A 152 21.60 -17.40 5.88
CA LEU A 152 21.55 -16.40 6.94
C LEU A 152 22.85 -16.40 7.75
N VAL A 153 23.32 -15.22 8.10
CA VAL A 153 24.40 -15.05 9.09
C VAL A 153 23.78 -14.41 10.33
N MET A 154 24.03 -15.00 11.50
CA MET A 154 23.49 -14.51 12.77
C MET A 154 24.64 -14.16 13.71
N LYS A 155 24.70 -12.89 14.12
CA LYS A 155 25.62 -12.37 15.12
C LYS A 155 24.81 -11.51 16.08
N SER A 156 24.26 -12.15 17.11
CA SER A 156 23.36 -11.54 18.08
C SER A 156 23.84 -10.13 18.53
N PRO A 157 22.97 -9.11 18.53
CA PRO A 157 21.52 -9.17 18.25
C PRO A 157 21.14 -9.03 16.77
N TYR A 158 22.12 -9.11 15.86
CA TYR A 158 21.91 -8.84 14.44
C TYR A 158 21.82 -10.12 13.61
N THR A 159 21.02 -10.06 12.56
CA THR A 159 21.02 -11.00 11.45
C THR A 159 21.40 -10.30 10.15
N TYR A 160 21.96 -11.04 9.20
CA TYR A 160 22.41 -10.53 7.92
C TYR A 160 21.90 -11.45 6.80
N THR A 161 20.89 -10.98 6.09
CA THR A 161 20.27 -11.69 4.97
C THR A 161 20.81 -11.15 3.67
N THR A 162 21.56 -11.98 2.93
CA THR A 162 22.11 -11.61 1.62
C THR A 162 21.22 -12.11 0.50
N MET A 163 20.81 -11.23 -0.42
CA MET A 163 19.93 -11.56 -1.55
C MET A 163 20.30 -10.77 -2.79
N ARG A 164 19.77 -11.15 -3.95
CA ARG A 164 19.90 -10.41 -5.20
C ARG A 164 19.11 -9.10 -5.10
N GLN A 165 19.71 -8.02 -5.58
CA GLN A 165 18.98 -6.79 -5.85
C GLN A 165 18.21 -6.97 -7.16
N VAL A 166 16.88 -6.91 -7.09
CA VAL A 166 16.03 -6.89 -8.28
C VAL A 166 16.08 -5.49 -8.93
N PRO A 167 16.02 -5.39 -10.27
CA PRO A 167 16.02 -4.10 -10.95
C PRO A 167 14.66 -3.41 -10.79
N GLY A 168 14.65 -2.08 -10.70
CA GLY A 168 13.42 -1.30 -10.64
C GLY A 168 13.32 -0.43 -9.39
N LYS A 169 12.10 0.04 -9.12
CA LYS A 169 11.72 0.79 -7.91
C LYS A 169 10.46 0.18 -7.32
N GLU A 170 10.19 0.44 -6.05
CA GLU A 170 8.93 0.07 -5.42
C GLU A 170 7.75 0.67 -6.20
N LEU A 171 6.72 -0.15 -6.44
CA LEU A 171 5.49 0.24 -7.12
C LEU A 171 4.81 1.41 -6.38
N TYR A 172 5.01 1.49 -5.06
CA TYR A 172 4.56 2.62 -4.24
C TYR A 172 4.95 3.98 -4.85
N TYR A 173 6.21 4.17 -5.25
CA TYR A 173 6.65 5.46 -5.80
C TYR A 173 6.01 5.78 -7.15
N SER A 174 5.69 4.76 -7.96
CA SER A 174 4.96 4.95 -9.22
C SER A 174 3.52 5.41 -8.96
N ILE A 175 2.84 4.80 -7.99
CA ILE A 175 1.47 5.16 -7.60
C ILE A 175 1.42 6.53 -6.92
N GLU A 176 2.34 6.80 -5.99
CA GLU A 176 2.43 8.08 -5.29
C GLU A 176 2.77 9.22 -6.27
N GLY A 177 3.68 8.98 -7.21
CA GLY A 177 4.02 9.92 -8.28
C GLY A 177 2.80 10.28 -9.14
N ASP A 178 1.97 9.29 -9.47
CA ASP A 178 0.70 9.46 -10.22
C ASP A 178 -0.33 10.25 -9.42
N ALA A 179 -0.59 9.84 -8.17
CA ALA A 179 -1.53 10.50 -7.28
C ALA A 179 -1.14 11.96 -6.99
N SER A 180 0.16 12.24 -6.85
CA SER A 180 0.71 13.59 -6.63
C SER A 180 0.95 14.39 -7.91
N LYS A 181 0.63 13.84 -9.08
CA LYS A 181 0.85 14.44 -10.41
C LYS A 181 2.33 14.77 -10.72
N LYS A 182 3.29 14.19 -9.99
CA LYS A 182 4.73 14.31 -10.25
C LYS A 182 5.16 13.45 -11.44
N THR A 183 4.45 12.35 -11.68
CA THR A 183 4.71 11.42 -12.80
C THR A 183 3.38 10.80 -13.18
N ILE A 184 2.95 10.87 -14.44
CA ILE A 184 1.64 10.34 -14.84
C ILE A 184 1.81 8.94 -15.41
N LEU A 185 1.09 7.97 -14.86
CA LEU A 185 1.01 6.61 -15.41
C LEU A 185 0.09 6.61 -16.63
N THR A 186 0.66 6.27 -17.79
CA THR A 186 -0.10 6.14 -19.04
C THR A 186 -1.07 4.96 -18.96
N LEU A 187 -2.06 4.97 -19.86
CA LEU A 187 -3.02 3.86 -19.96
C LEU A 187 -2.33 2.51 -20.22
N GLU A 188 -1.37 2.49 -21.15
CA GLU A 188 -0.55 1.31 -21.45
C GLU A 188 0.23 0.82 -20.22
N GLN A 189 0.88 1.73 -19.49
CA GLN A 189 1.61 1.38 -18.26
C GLN A 189 0.70 0.78 -17.20
N ARG A 190 -0.55 1.23 -17.07
CA ARG A 190 -1.50 0.66 -16.10
C ARG A 190 -1.89 -0.77 -16.44
N PHE A 191 -2.12 -1.06 -17.72
CA PHE A 191 -2.34 -2.42 -18.19
C PHE A 191 -1.11 -3.30 -17.96
N ASP A 192 0.05 -2.83 -18.41
CA ASP A 192 1.30 -3.58 -18.29
C ASP A 192 1.69 -3.83 -16.83
N PHE A 193 1.53 -2.85 -15.95
CA PHE A 193 1.79 -3.03 -14.52
C PHE A 193 0.81 -4.01 -13.89
N SER A 194 -0.47 -3.92 -14.25
CA SER A 194 -1.49 -4.86 -13.74
C SER A 194 -1.15 -6.30 -14.14
N TYR A 195 -0.82 -6.51 -15.41
CA TYR A 195 -0.40 -7.81 -15.93
C TYR A 195 0.90 -8.29 -15.26
N ALA A 196 1.93 -7.45 -15.22
CA ALA A 196 3.24 -7.81 -14.63
C ALA A 196 3.13 -8.18 -13.15
N VAL A 197 2.30 -7.48 -12.37
CA VAL A 197 2.07 -7.79 -10.94
C VAL A 197 1.37 -9.14 -10.78
N LEU A 198 0.32 -9.40 -11.56
CA LEU A 198 -0.40 -10.68 -11.51
C LEU A 198 0.48 -11.85 -11.95
N GLU A 199 1.23 -11.69 -13.05
CA GLU A 199 2.15 -12.69 -13.58
C GLU A 199 3.26 -12.98 -12.57
N ALA A 200 3.87 -11.95 -11.99
CA ALA A 200 4.89 -12.10 -10.97
C ALA A 200 4.36 -12.82 -9.72
N TYR A 201 3.12 -12.56 -9.29
CA TYR A 201 2.55 -13.28 -8.15
C TYR A 201 2.39 -14.77 -8.46
N VAL A 202 1.84 -15.08 -9.65
CA VAL A 202 1.68 -16.46 -10.11
C VAL A 202 3.03 -17.19 -10.11
N ASP A 203 4.06 -16.58 -10.68
CA ASP A 203 5.37 -17.22 -10.87
C ASP A 203 6.24 -17.26 -9.61
N GLN A 204 6.17 -16.22 -8.78
CA GLN A 204 7.12 -16.01 -7.67
C GLN A 204 6.54 -16.44 -6.32
N VAL A 205 5.22 -16.46 -6.16
CA VAL A 205 4.54 -16.76 -4.89
C VAL A 205 3.70 -18.03 -5.01
N LEU A 206 2.72 -18.04 -5.92
CA LEU A 206 1.73 -19.11 -6.01
C LEU A 206 2.33 -20.44 -6.48
N LYS A 207 3.01 -20.47 -7.64
CA LYS A 207 3.62 -21.69 -8.20
C LYS A 207 4.65 -22.33 -7.26
N PRO A 208 5.52 -21.56 -6.55
CA PRO A 208 6.42 -22.14 -5.56
C PRO A 208 5.75 -22.61 -4.26
N GLY A 209 4.44 -22.41 -4.10
CA GLY A 209 3.68 -22.97 -2.98
C GLY A 209 3.60 -22.08 -1.74
N TRP A 210 3.68 -20.76 -1.91
CA TRP A 210 3.64 -19.80 -0.80
C TRP A 210 2.33 -19.01 -0.74
N VAL A 211 2.00 -18.55 0.46
CA VAL A 211 1.11 -17.41 0.73
C VAL A 211 2.00 -16.29 1.26
N HIS A 212 1.98 -15.11 0.64
CA HIS A 212 2.85 -13.98 0.94
C HIS A 212 2.42 -13.22 2.21
N ARG A 213 1.11 -12.99 2.39
CA ARG A 213 0.48 -12.33 3.56
C ARG A 213 0.83 -10.86 3.83
N ASP A 214 1.64 -10.21 3.00
CA ASP A 214 1.93 -8.77 3.11
C ASP A 214 2.11 -8.14 1.73
N ILE A 215 1.15 -8.40 0.84
CA ILE A 215 1.12 -7.81 -0.50
C ILE A 215 0.70 -6.34 -0.40
N LYS A 216 1.59 -5.45 -0.81
CA LYS A 216 1.40 -4.00 -0.87
C LYS A 216 2.38 -3.39 -1.89
N PRO A 217 2.16 -2.15 -2.36
CA PRO A 217 3.02 -1.51 -3.35
C PRO A 217 4.51 -1.42 -2.96
N GLU A 218 4.82 -1.32 -1.68
CA GLU A 218 6.19 -1.27 -1.13
C GLU A 218 6.92 -2.61 -1.27
N ASN A 219 6.18 -3.72 -1.24
CA ASN A 219 6.72 -5.08 -1.37
C ASN A 219 6.73 -5.58 -2.83
N ILE A 220 6.47 -4.69 -3.79
CA ILE A 220 6.47 -4.99 -5.23
C ILE A 220 7.44 -4.04 -5.92
N ILE A 221 8.51 -4.58 -6.51
CA ILE A 221 9.45 -3.79 -7.33
C ILE A 221 9.05 -3.89 -8.80
N ILE A 222 8.86 -2.75 -9.46
CA ILE A 222 8.61 -2.67 -10.90
C ILE A 222 9.86 -2.22 -11.64
N SER A 223 10.31 -3.05 -12.58
CA SER A 223 11.34 -2.72 -13.55
C SER A 223 10.69 -2.22 -14.83
N MET A 224 11.07 -1.01 -15.25
CA MET A 224 10.60 -0.37 -16.50
C MET A 224 11.27 -0.95 -17.76
N THR A 225 11.52 -2.27 -17.81
CA THR A 225 11.85 -2.95 -19.06
C THR A 225 10.67 -2.86 -20.04
N GLN A 226 10.87 -3.26 -21.30
CA GLN A 226 9.77 -3.35 -22.27
C GLN A 226 9.63 -4.81 -22.70
N PRO A 227 8.56 -5.52 -22.28
CA PRO A 227 7.53 -5.09 -21.31
C PRO A 227 8.06 -4.96 -19.87
N PRO A 228 7.38 -4.22 -18.97
CA PRO A 228 7.82 -4.09 -17.59
C PRO A 228 7.70 -5.41 -16.85
N ARG A 229 8.49 -5.56 -15.79
CA ARG A 229 8.51 -6.77 -14.95
C ARG A 229 8.34 -6.42 -13.48
N ALA A 230 7.51 -7.18 -12.78
CA ALA A 230 7.33 -7.05 -11.35
C ALA A 230 8.12 -8.11 -10.57
N TYR A 231 8.51 -7.77 -9.35
CA TYR A 231 9.18 -8.67 -8.41
C TYR A 231 8.59 -8.50 -7.02
N PHE A 232 8.06 -9.58 -6.45
CA PHE A 232 7.66 -9.62 -5.05
C PHE A 232 8.89 -9.74 -4.17
N ILE A 233 8.96 -8.89 -3.15
CA ILE A 233 10.02 -8.84 -2.14
C ILE A 233 9.42 -8.91 -0.73
N ASP A 234 10.27 -9.09 0.27
CA ASP A 234 9.91 -9.17 1.70
C ASP A 234 8.96 -10.33 2.04
N TYR A 235 9.54 -11.52 2.21
CA TYR A 235 8.81 -12.75 2.56
C TYR A 235 8.77 -12.96 4.07
N GLY A 236 8.96 -11.91 4.88
CA GLY A 236 9.03 -11.99 6.35
C GLY A 236 7.80 -12.62 7.00
N TYR A 237 6.63 -12.45 6.37
CA TYR A 237 5.38 -13.06 6.79
C TYR A 237 4.97 -14.26 5.93
N ALA A 238 5.73 -14.67 4.92
CA ALA A 238 5.27 -15.72 4.01
C ALA A 238 5.22 -17.10 4.69
N LYS A 239 4.28 -17.94 4.26
CA LYS A 239 4.13 -19.32 4.75
C LYS A 239 3.79 -20.29 3.62
N PRO A 240 4.05 -21.60 3.77
CA PRO A 240 3.56 -22.60 2.81
C PRO A 240 2.03 -22.58 2.71
N ILE A 241 1.51 -22.85 1.51
CA ILE A 241 0.08 -23.06 1.31
C ILE A 241 -0.39 -24.25 2.16
N GLY A 242 -1.50 -24.08 2.88
CA GLY A 242 -2.11 -25.10 3.73
C GLY A 242 -1.48 -25.24 5.12
N LEU A 243 -0.46 -24.45 5.47
CA LEU A 243 0.08 -24.43 6.82
C LEU A 243 -0.68 -23.43 7.70
N TYR A 244 -1.35 -23.90 8.75
CA TYR A 244 -1.90 -23.02 9.78
C TYR A 244 -0.84 -22.72 10.84
N ASP A 245 -0.51 -21.43 11.04
CA ASP A 245 0.43 -20.96 12.06
C ASP A 245 -0.23 -20.05 13.12
N GLY A 246 -1.55 -19.83 13.02
CA GLY A 246 -2.32 -19.00 13.96
C GLY A 246 -1.90 -17.53 14.01
N MET A 247 -1.20 -17.03 12.99
CA MET A 247 -0.68 -15.67 12.97
C MET A 247 -1.55 -14.74 12.12
N ASP A 248 -2.09 -13.71 12.76
CA ASP A 248 -2.65 -12.54 12.09
C ASP A 248 -1.51 -11.56 11.77
N CYS A 249 -1.24 -11.34 10.48
CA CYS A 249 -0.15 -10.49 10.02
C CYS A 249 -0.53 -9.74 8.73
N GLY A 250 0.37 -8.83 8.33
CA GLY A 250 0.21 -8.01 7.13
C GLY A 250 -0.17 -6.58 7.45
N THR A 251 -0.06 -5.73 6.43
CA THR A 251 -0.34 -4.30 6.53
C THR A 251 -1.86 -4.08 6.46
N ALA A 252 -2.46 -3.57 7.53
CA ALA A 252 -3.93 -3.54 7.71
C ALA A 252 -4.72 -2.94 6.53
N ALA A 253 -4.13 -2.00 5.79
CA ALA A 253 -4.77 -1.41 4.62
C ALA A 253 -4.98 -2.35 3.43
N TYR A 254 -4.24 -3.46 3.39
CA TYR A 254 -4.26 -4.46 2.31
C TYR A 254 -4.74 -5.82 2.80
N VAL A 255 -4.82 -6.03 4.12
CA VAL A 255 -5.21 -7.29 4.75
C VAL A 255 -6.67 -7.61 4.45
N ALA A 256 -6.92 -8.89 4.17
CA ALA A 256 -8.25 -9.41 3.87
C ALA A 256 -9.15 -9.48 5.13
N PRO A 257 -10.47 -9.31 4.99
CA PRO A 257 -11.41 -9.19 6.11
C PRO A 257 -11.43 -10.40 7.06
N GLU A 258 -11.20 -11.60 6.54
CA GLU A 258 -11.14 -12.84 7.32
C GLU A 258 -9.96 -12.86 8.30
N ILE A 259 -8.84 -12.20 7.98
CA ILE A 259 -7.68 -12.12 8.88
C ILE A 259 -8.01 -11.32 10.14
N PHE A 260 -8.83 -10.26 10.02
CA PHE A 260 -9.27 -9.49 11.19
C PHE A 260 -10.22 -10.27 12.12
N LYS A 261 -10.79 -11.37 11.61
CA LYS A 261 -11.63 -12.32 12.36
C LYS A 261 -10.82 -13.45 12.99
N GLY A 262 -9.51 -13.52 12.71
CA GLY A 262 -8.63 -14.60 13.15
C GLY A 262 -8.72 -15.87 12.28
N ASP A 263 -9.34 -15.77 11.09
CA ASP A 263 -9.37 -16.87 10.14
C ASP A 263 -8.01 -17.04 9.47
N GLU A 264 -7.74 -18.25 8.96
CA GLU A 264 -6.45 -18.55 8.35
C GLU A 264 -6.21 -17.79 7.04
N ALA A 265 -5.06 -17.12 6.95
CA ALA A 265 -4.58 -16.56 5.69
C ALA A 265 -4.33 -17.65 4.64
N SER A 266 -4.86 -17.43 3.43
CA SER A 266 -4.72 -18.34 2.29
C SER A 266 -4.31 -17.59 1.03
N THR A 267 -4.15 -18.31 -0.08
CA THR A 267 -3.96 -17.68 -1.41
C THR A 267 -5.10 -16.73 -1.76
N ALA A 268 -6.33 -16.98 -1.27
CA ALA A 268 -7.46 -16.08 -1.46
C ALA A 268 -7.27 -14.75 -0.69
N SER A 269 -6.57 -14.77 0.44
CA SER A 269 -6.23 -13.55 1.20
C SER A 269 -5.22 -12.69 0.42
N ASP A 270 -4.22 -13.31 -0.21
CA ASP A 270 -3.29 -12.60 -1.11
C ASP A 270 -4.02 -12.02 -2.35
N VAL A 271 -4.99 -12.73 -2.93
CA VAL A 271 -5.80 -12.23 -4.05
C VAL A 271 -6.56 -10.96 -3.68
N TYR A 272 -7.08 -10.89 -2.45
CA TYR A 272 -7.72 -9.68 -1.94
C TYR A 272 -6.73 -8.50 -1.90
N SER A 273 -5.53 -8.73 -1.35
CA SER A 273 -4.48 -7.71 -1.30
C SER A 273 -4.00 -7.28 -2.69
N LEU A 274 -3.92 -8.21 -3.67
CA LEU A 274 -3.64 -7.89 -5.07
C LEU A 274 -4.71 -6.97 -5.66
N ALA A 275 -6.00 -7.23 -5.41
CA ALA A 275 -7.08 -6.37 -5.88
C ALA A 275 -6.93 -4.92 -5.38
N ARG A 276 -6.46 -4.76 -4.14
CA ARG A 276 -6.17 -3.45 -3.54
C ARG A 276 -5.02 -2.74 -4.26
N VAL A 277 -3.91 -3.45 -4.51
CA VAL A 277 -2.76 -2.93 -5.27
C VAL A 277 -3.17 -2.53 -6.69
N LEU A 278 -3.91 -3.38 -7.39
CA LEU A 278 -4.38 -3.09 -8.75
C LEU A 278 -5.32 -1.88 -8.77
N ALA A 279 -6.22 -1.74 -7.80
CA ALA A 279 -7.09 -0.56 -7.73
C ALA A 279 -6.29 0.75 -7.64
N LEU A 280 -5.19 0.75 -6.87
CA LEU A 280 -4.28 1.89 -6.80
C LEU A 280 -3.58 2.19 -8.14
N ILE A 281 -3.18 1.16 -8.89
CA ILE A 281 -2.65 1.33 -10.25
C ILE A 281 -3.68 2.01 -11.16
N TRP A 282 -4.97 1.75 -10.95
CA TRP A 282 -6.08 2.34 -11.71
C TRP A 282 -6.61 3.67 -11.13
N GLY A 283 -5.88 4.29 -10.20
CA GLY A 283 -6.17 5.62 -9.69
C GLY A 283 -7.13 5.67 -8.50
N ASP A 284 -7.43 4.53 -7.88
CA ASP A 284 -8.24 4.50 -6.65
C ASP A 284 -7.52 5.18 -5.47
N TYR A 285 -8.28 5.56 -4.44
CA TYR A 285 -7.81 6.49 -3.41
C TYR A 285 -6.75 5.92 -2.47
N VAL A 286 -5.52 6.45 -2.55
CA VAL A 286 -4.40 6.13 -1.64
C VAL A 286 -4.67 6.50 -0.17
N GLY A 287 -5.56 7.48 0.11
CA GLY A 287 -5.72 7.98 1.48
C GLY A 287 -6.45 7.05 2.45
N HIS A 288 -7.08 5.95 1.97
CA HIS A 288 -7.45 4.87 2.88
C HIS A 288 -6.22 4.21 3.51
N TYR A 289 -5.10 4.18 2.80
CA TYR A 289 -3.95 3.30 3.06
C TYR A 289 -2.79 3.98 3.79
N CYS A 290 -2.71 5.31 3.69
CA CYS A 290 -1.74 6.14 4.39
C CYS A 290 -2.40 6.80 5.59
N ALA A 291 -2.70 6.03 6.65
CA ALA A 291 -3.16 6.61 7.90
C ALA A 291 -1.94 7.04 8.73
N PRO A 292 -1.70 8.35 8.96
CA PRO A 292 -0.96 8.77 10.14
C PRO A 292 -1.81 8.43 11.37
N GLY A 293 -1.20 7.81 12.39
CA GLY A 293 -1.87 7.35 13.59
C GLY A 293 -1.13 6.19 14.26
N ASN A 294 -1.42 5.92 15.53
CA ASN A 294 -0.85 4.74 16.17
C ASN A 294 -1.36 3.46 15.48
N GLU A 295 -0.49 2.45 15.35
CA GLU A 295 -0.77 1.21 14.61
C GLU A 295 -2.04 0.49 15.10
N ARG A 296 -2.36 0.60 16.39
CA ARG A 296 -3.54 -0.02 16.99
C ARG A 296 -4.84 0.57 16.46
N GLU A 297 -4.89 1.87 16.26
CA GLU A 297 -6.08 2.56 15.77
C GLU A 297 -6.31 2.36 14.29
N VAL A 298 -5.23 2.35 13.51
CA VAL A 298 -5.27 1.98 12.09
C VAL A 298 -5.79 0.55 11.95
N ASN A 299 -5.26 -0.38 12.74
CA ASN A 299 -5.71 -1.78 12.73
C ASN A 299 -7.18 -1.92 13.18
N ALA A 300 -7.60 -1.22 14.24
CA ALA A 300 -8.99 -1.23 14.70
C ALA A 300 -9.95 -0.64 13.65
N PHE A 301 -9.53 0.41 12.96
CA PHE A 301 -10.29 1.02 11.88
C PHE A 301 -10.51 0.03 10.73
N PHE A 302 -9.44 -0.58 10.22
CA PHE A 302 -9.56 -1.57 9.15
C PHE A 302 -10.32 -2.80 9.60
N LYS A 303 -10.17 -3.23 10.86
CA LYS A 303 -11.00 -4.32 11.40
C LYS A 303 -12.50 -4.02 11.32
N LEU A 304 -12.92 -2.78 11.63
CA LEU A 304 -14.32 -2.36 11.58
C LEU A 304 -14.86 -2.15 10.16
N HIS A 305 -14.00 -1.79 9.19
CA HIS A 305 -14.41 -1.42 7.83
C HIS A 305 -13.89 -2.38 6.75
N SER A 306 -13.23 -3.47 7.14
CA SER A 306 -12.67 -4.45 6.22
C SER A 306 -13.78 -5.07 5.36
N GLY A 307 -13.52 -5.20 4.06
CA GLY A 307 -14.52 -5.68 3.09
C GLY A 307 -15.37 -4.60 2.44
N TYR A 308 -15.33 -3.35 2.91
CA TYR A 308 -16.07 -2.24 2.30
C TYR A 308 -15.18 -1.39 1.41
N PHE A 309 -14.87 -1.89 0.21
CA PHE A 309 -14.15 -1.14 -0.81
C PHE A 309 -15.04 -0.96 -2.03
N THR A 310 -15.50 0.26 -2.24
CA THR A 310 -16.47 0.59 -3.29
C THR A 310 -15.82 0.91 -4.63
N TYR A 311 -14.48 0.94 -4.67
CA TYR A 311 -13.71 1.29 -5.86
C TYR A 311 -14.21 2.59 -6.52
N SER A 312 -14.71 3.52 -5.69
CA SER A 312 -15.47 4.68 -6.12
C SER A 312 -14.62 5.69 -6.87
N ARG A 313 -13.28 5.60 -6.77
CA ARG A 313 -12.33 6.47 -7.46
C ARG A 313 -11.52 5.80 -8.56
N LEU A 314 -11.89 4.58 -8.97
CA LEU A 314 -11.26 3.99 -10.16
C LEU A 314 -11.38 4.95 -11.35
N PHE A 315 -10.28 5.12 -12.07
CA PHE A 315 -10.18 5.96 -13.26
C PHE A 315 -10.33 7.47 -13.00
N HIS A 316 -10.30 7.91 -11.74
CA HIS A 316 -10.44 9.33 -11.37
C HIS A 316 -9.18 10.14 -11.72
N ASN A 317 -9.35 11.47 -11.87
CA ASN A 317 -8.38 12.50 -12.33
C ASN A 317 -8.32 12.81 -13.84
N GLY A 318 -9.27 12.38 -14.67
CA GLY A 318 -9.37 12.87 -16.06
C GLY A 318 -8.15 12.56 -16.96
N THR A 319 -7.36 11.53 -16.63
CA THR A 319 -6.03 11.26 -17.22
C THR A 319 -5.93 9.93 -17.99
N LEU A 320 -7.05 9.24 -18.26
CA LEU A 320 -7.06 8.01 -19.07
C LEU A 320 -7.84 8.16 -20.38
N PRO A 321 -7.47 9.11 -21.27
CA PRO A 321 -8.04 9.17 -22.60
C PRO A 321 -7.76 7.85 -23.33
N GLY A 322 -8.82 7.26 -23.88
CA GLY A 322 -8.74 5.98 -24.60
C GLY A 322 -9.02 4.73 -23.76
N LEU A 323 -9.38 4.85 -22.48
CA LEU A 323 -9.97 3.74 -21.71
C LEU A 323 -11.47 3.65 -21.99
N THR A 324 -11.92 2.55 -22.57
CA THR A 324 -13.32 2.34 -22.98
C THR A 324 -14.23 1.97 -21.79
N GLU A 325 -15.54 2.16 -21.93
CA GLU A 325 -16.51 1.75 -20.90
C GLU A 325 -16.55 0.22 -20.69
N GLU A 326 -16.31 -0.56 -21.75
CA GLU A 326 -16.18 -2.03 -21.64
C GLU A 326 -15.01 -2.39 -20.73
N GLU A 327 -13.83 -1.79 -20.94
CA GLU A 327 -12.65 -2.05 -20.12
C GLU A 327 -12.83 -1.54 -18.69
N LYS A 328 -13.43 -0.37 -18.48
CA LYS A 328 -13.76 0.12 -17.13
C LYS A 328 -14.64 -0.89 -16.39
N THR A 329 -15.65 -1.42 -17.06
CA THR A 329 -16.56 -2.43 -16.52
C THR A 329 -15.81 -3.72 -16.21
N GLN A 330 -14.95 -4.18 -17.12
CA GLN A 330 -14.18 -5.40 -16.96
C GLN A 330 -13.16 -5.30 -15.82
N ILE A 331 -12.42 -4.19 -15.72
CA ILE A 331 -11.49 -3.90 -14.62
C ILE A 331 -12.25 -3.86 -13.29
N ARG A 332 -13.33 -3.07 -13.19
CA ARG A 332 -14.14 -2.97 -11.96
C ARG A 332 -14.70 -4.33 -11.52
N THR A 333 -15.21 -5.11 -12.48
CA THR A 333 -15.74 -6.45 -12.22
C THR A 333 -14.65 -7.39 -11.72
N THR A 334 -13.46 -7.36 -12.35
CA THR A 334 -12.32 -8.18 -11.95
C THR A 334 -11.88 -7.85 -10.53
N LEU A 335 -11.68 -6.57 -10.22
CA LEU A 335 -11.29 -6.12 -8.88
C LEU A 335 -12.33 -6.49 -7.81
N THR A 336 -13.63 -6.34 -8.13
CA THR A 336 -14.74 -6.72 -7.24
C THR A 336 -14.75 -8.23 -6.97
N LYS A 337 -14.54 -9.06 -7.99
CA LYS A 337 -14.45 -10.51 -7.82
C LYS A 337 -13.20 -10.94 -7.07
N MET A 338 -12.05 -10.29 -7.27
CA MET A 338 -10.84 -10.60 -6.51
C MET A 338 -10.96 -10.19 -5.03
N SER A 339 -11.70 -9.13 -4.73
CA SER A 339 -11.89 -8.61 -3.36
C SER A 339 -13.19 -9.05 -2.69
N ALA A 340 -13.85 -10.11 -3.18
CA ALA A 340 -15.08 -10.61 -2.59
C ALA A 340 -14.93 -10.87 -1.08
N LEU A 341 -15.99 -10.56 -0.30
CA LEU A 341 -15.95 -10.62 1.16
C LEU A 341 -15.61 -12.03 1.67
N LYS A 342 -16.23 -13.05 1.08
CA LYS A 342 -15.95 -14.45 1.39
C LYS A 342 -14.76 -14.94 0.55
N PRO A 343 -13.74 -15.58 1.16
CA PRO A 343 -12.60 -16.12 0.42
C PRO A 343 -12.99 -17.09 -0.71
N SER A 344 -14.04 -17.89 -0.50
CA SER A 344 -14.55 -18.85 -1.50
C SER A 344 -15.12 -18.22 -2.76
N ASP A 345 -15.58 -16.97 -2.66
CA ASP A 345 -16.25 -16.26 -3.76
C ASP A 345 -15.22 -15.47 -4.58
N ARG A 346 -13.94 -15.47 -4.17
CA ARG A 346 -12.88 -14.72 -4.84
C ARG A 346 -12.47 -15.40 -6.14
N MET A 347 -12.34 -14.59 -7.18
CA MET A 347 -11.76 -15.02 -8.46
C MET A 347 -10.33 -15.55 -8.25
N VAL A 348 -9.96 -16.60 -8.99
CA VAL A 348 -8.59 -17.12 -8.97
C VAL A 348 -7.67 -16.15 -9.72
N VAL A 349 -6.46 -15.94 -9.21
CA VAL A 349 -5.51 -14.96 -9.78
C VAL A 349 -5.18 -15.21 -11.27
N THR A 350 -5.19 -16.46 -11.72
CA THR A 350 -4.94 -16.83 -13.12
C THR A 350 -6.05 -16.35 -14.05
N ASP A 351 -7.29 -16.31 -13.58
CA ASP A 351 -8.42 -15.80 -14.35
C ASP A 351 -8.33 -14.27 -14.46
N ALA A 352 -7.94 -13.60 -13.38
CA ALA A 352 -7.68 -12.16 -13.40
C ALA A 352 -6.53 -11.81 -14.36
N LEU A 353 -5.44 -12.58 -14.35
CA LEU A 353 -4.31 -12.41 -15.28
C LEU A 353 -4.77 -12.54 -16.73
N GLU A 354 -5.57 -13.57 -17.04
CA GLU A 354 -6.10 -13.80 -18.38
C GLU A 354 -7.03 -12.68 -18.84
N VAL A 355 -7.85 -12.11 -17.94
CA VAL A 355 -8.68 -10.92 -18.25
C VAL A 355 -7.81 -9.73 -18.69
N PHE A 356 -6.73 -9.43 -17.97
CA PHE A 356 -5.81 -8.35 -18.35
C PHE A 356 -5.06 -8.66 -19.65
N ASN A 357 -4.64 -9.91 -19.85
CA ASN A 357 -3.99 -10.37 -21.08
C ASN A 357 -4.87 -10.18 -22.33
N GLN A 358 -6.16 -10.50 -22.21
CA GLN A 358 -7.14 -10.32 -23.28
C GLN A 358 -7.35 -8.83 -23.62
N MET A 359 -7.45 -7.96 -22.61
CA MET A 359 -7.55 -6.51 -22.84
C MET A 359 -6.30 -5.96 -23.55
N ILE A 360 -5.10 -6.36 -23.12
CA ILE A 360 -3.83 -5.97 -23.77
C ILE A 360 -3.80 -6.47 -25.23
N SER A 361 -4.12 -7.75 -25.45
CA SER A 361 -4.09 -8.36 -26.79
C SER A 361 -5.05 -7.67 -27.76
N ARG A 362 -6.26 -7.33 -27.32
CA ARG A 362 -7.25 -6.58 -28.11
C ARG A 362 -6.73 -5.20 -28.49
N ARG A 363 -6.01 -4.52 -27.60
CA ARG A 363 -5.40 -3.21 -27.91
C ARG A 363 -4.27 -3.34 -28.92
N SER A 364 -3.42 -4.37 -28.80
CA SER A 364 -2.33 -4.59 -29.75
C SER A 364 -2.82 -4.98 -31.15
N SER A 365 -3.91 -5.74 -31.26
CA SER A 365 -4.46 -6.20 -32.54
C SER A 365 -5.16 -5.11 -33.35
N HIS A 366 -5.65 -4.05 -32.70
CA HIS A 366 -6.37 -2.95 -33.36
C HIS A 366 -5.45 -1.80 -33.82
N GLY A 367 -4.13 -1.90 -33.61
CA GLY A 367 -3.18 -0.82 -33.88
C GLY A 367 -3.48 0.44 -33.04
N PRO A 368 -2.62 1.49 -33.06
CA PRO A 368 -3.07 2.77 -32.55
C PRO A 368 -4.30 3.15 -33.37
N ALA A 369 -5.46 3.28 -32.70
CA ALA A 369 -6.65 3.81 -33.35
C ALA A 369 -6.20 5.08 -34.09
N SER A 370 -6.25 5.04 -35.43
CA SER A 370 -6.10 6.23 -36.24
C SER A 370 -7.00 7.27 -35.58
N ALA A 371 -6.45 8.44 -35.25
CA ALA A 371 -7.23 9.59 -34.88
C ALA A 371 -8.32 9.75 -35.94
N ALA A 372 -9.52 9.25 -35.63
CA ALA A 372 -10.65 9.41 -36.51
C ALA A 372 -10.90 10.91 -36.49
N SER A 373 -10.67 11.54 -37.64
CA SER A 373 -11.11 12.87 -37.94
C SER A 373 -12.64 12.90 -37.86
N SER A 374 -13.20 12.99 -36.66
CA SER A 374 -14.52 13.55 -36.48
C SER A 374 -14.33 15.04 -36.58
N SER A 375 -14.64 15.57 -37.77
CA SER A 375 -14.92 16.98 -37.99
C SER A 375 -15.74 17.52 -36.82
N VAL A 376 -15.15 18.43 -36.06
CA VAL A 376 -15.84 19.25 -35.06
C VAL A 376 -16.92 20.05 -35.78
N PRO A 377 -18.22 19.89 -35.46
CA PRO A 377 -19.16 20.96 -35.68
C PRO A 377 -18.89 21.99 -34.57
N ASP A 378 -18.46 23.16 -35.00
CA ASP A 378 -18.44 24.37 -34.20
C ASP A 378 -19.88 24.70 -33.77
N GLU A 379 -20.25 24.34 -32.54
CA GLU A 379 -21.38 24.93 -31.84
C GLU A 379 -20.90 25.52 -30.53
N THR A 380 -20.81 26.85 -30.54
CA THR A 380 -20.63 27.70 -29.37
C THR A 380 -21.88 27.66 -28.49
N ALA A 381 -22.12 26.54 -27.82
CA ALA A 381 -22.93 26.53 -26.61
C ALA A 381 -22.04 26.99 -25.46
N LYS A 382 -22.24 28.24 -24.99
CA LYS A 382 -21.74 28.65 -23.67
C LYS A 382 -22.39 27.74 -22.63
N GLU A 383 -21.69 26.68 -22.23
CA GLU A 383 -22.02 25.95 -21.00
C GLU A 383 -21.91 26.92 -19.84
N ILE A 384 -23.07 27.39 -19.37
CA ILE A 384 -23.18 28.06 -18.09
C ILE A 384 -22.80 27.00 -17.05
N PRO A 385 -21.77 27.21 -16.20
CA PRO A 385 -21.41 26.25 -15.18
C PRO A 385 -22.64 25.98 -14.31
N ILE A 386 -23.08 24.72 -14.25
CA ILE A 386 -24.13 24.31 -13.31
C ILE A 386 -23.58 24.59 -11.92
N GLN A 387 -24.07 25.65 -11.27
CA GLN A 387 -23.66 25.97 -9.91
C GLN A 387 -23.96 24.76 -9.01
N ALA A 388 -22.99 24.40 -8.17
CA ALA A 388 -23.14 23.32 -7.22
C ALA A 388 -24.42 23.54 -6.41
N PRO A 389 -25.29 22.53 -6.30
CA PRO A 389 -26.54 22.69 -5.59
C PRO A 389 -26.31 23.05 -4.13
N LYS A 390 -27.17 23.92 -3.58
CA LYS A 390 -27.00 24.51 -2.23
C LYS A 390 -26.75 23.48 -1.13
N SER A 391 -27.28 22.27 -1.27
CA SER A 391 -27.05 21.17 -0.33
C SER A 391 -25.63 20.63 -0.37
N LEU A 392 -25.00 20.51 -1.53
CA LEU A 392 -23.59 20.14 -1.61
C LEU A 392 -22.69 21.26 -1.07
N ILE A 393 -23.03 22.52 -1.34
CA ILE A 393 -22.33 23.67 -0.76
C ILE A 393 -22.34 23.61 0.78
N ALA A 394 -23.51 23.38 1.39
CA ALA A 394 -23.60 23.27 2.85
C ALA A 394 -22.85 22.05 3.41
N ILE A 395 -22.87 20.91 2.72
CA ILE A 395 -22.07 19.73 3.11
C ILE A 395 -20.57 20.08 3.05
N HIS A 396 -20.11 20.74 1.99
CA HIS A 396 -18.73 21.22 1.86
C HIS A 396 -18.34 22.27 2.92
N GLU A 397 -19.25 23.15 3.32
CA GLU A 397 -19.03 24.09 4.43
C GLU A 397 -18.87 23.36 5.77
N GLN A 398 -19.72 22.36 6.05
CA GLN A 398 -19.59 21.54 7.26
C GLN A 398 -18.27 20.76 7.28
N LEU A 399 -17.88 20.18 6.14
CA LEU A 399 -16.59 19.52 5.97
C LEU A 399 -15.41 20.48 6.18
N SER A 400 -15.48 21.68 5.62
CA SER A 400 -14.47 22.73 5.82
C SER A 400 -14.40 23.18 7.28
N GLY A 401 -15.55 23.22 7.95
CA GLY A 401 -15.65 23.44 9.39
C GLY A 401 -15.02 22.33 10.22
N LEU A 402 -15.20 21.07 9.80
CA LEU A 402 -14.60 19.89 10.43
C LEU A 402 -13.07 19.92 10.29
N LYS A 403 -12.56 20.20 9.07
CA LYS A 403 -11.12 20.36 8.78
C LYS A 403 -10.42 21.36 9.70
N ARG A 404 -11.02 22.53 9.92
CA ARG A 404 -10.45 23.56 10.79
C ARG A 404 -10.32 23.08 12.24
N LYS A 405 -11.32 22.36 12.74
CA LYS A 405 -11.29 21.83 14.11
C LYS A 405 -10.33 20.67 14.26
N ILE A 406 -10.17 19.84 13.23
CA ILE A 406 -9.15 18.78 13.20
C ILE A 406 -7.76 19.34 13.49
N HIS A 407 -7.41 20.45 12.85
CA HIS A 407 -6.13 21.13 13.10
C HIS A 407 -5.97 21.53 14.58
N THR A 408 -7.04 22.05 15.19
CA THR A 408 -7.05 22.40 16.62
C THR A 408 -6.93 21.18 17.53
N VAL A 409 -7.51 20.03 17.16
CA VAL A 409 -7.36 18.78 17.93
C VAL A 409 -5.95 18.21 17.77
N ALA A 410 -5.36 18.32 16.57
CA ALA A 410 -3.99 17.86 16.29
C ALA A 410 -2.93 18.62 17.10
N GLU A 411 -3.19 19.89 17.42
CA GLU A 411 -2.34 20.71 18.28
C GLU A 411 -2.56 20.46 19.79
N SER A 412 -3.55 19.63 20.16
CA SER A 412 -3.86 19.27 21.55
C SER A 412 -3.25 17.92 21.96
N GLN A 413 -3.32 17.54 23.25
CA GLN A 413 -2.85 16.23 23.76
C GLN A 413 -3.68 15.02 23.27
N ASN A 414 -4.40 15.10 22.14
CA ASN A 414 -5.23 14.02 21.58
C ASN A 414 -4.90 13.72 20.11
N PRO A 415 -3.63 13.41 19.77
CA PRO A 415 -3.20 13.18 18.38
C PRO A 415 -3.98 12.02 17.72
N ASP A 416 -4.24 10.96 18.47
CA ASP A 416 -5.03 9.79 18.07
C ASP A 416 -6.43 10.13 17.56
N VAL A 417 -7.12 11.04 18.24
CA VAL A 417 -8.46 11.50 17.85
C VAL A 417 -8.38 12.43 16.65
N ALA A 418 -7.33 13.25 16.55
CA ALA A 418 -7.10 14.12 15.40
C ALA A 418 -6.87 13.34 14.10
N ASP A 419 -6.12 12.25 14.18
CA ASP A 419 -5.82 11.37 13.05
C ASP A 419 -7.07 10.66 12.53
N LEU A 420 -7.85 10.07 13.44
CA LEU A 420 -9.13 9.47 13.09
C LEU A 420 -10.11 10.49 12.50
N LEU A 421 -10.18 11.70 13.08
CA LEU A 421 -11.03 12.78 12.56
C LEU A 421 -10.58 13.22 11.17
N THR A 422 -9.26 13.37 10.95
CA THR A 422 -8.67 13.68 9.65
C THR A 422 -9.09 12.67 8.61
N PHE A 423 -9.01 11.39 8.96
CA PHE A 423 -9.38 10.30 8.07
C PHE A 423 -10.86 10.31 7.70
N VAL A 424 -11.76 10.41 8.68
CA VAL A 424 -13.22 10.43 8.44
C VAL A 424 -13.61 11.69 7.66
N TYR A 425 -13.00 12.83 7.97
CA TYR A 425 -13.15 14.05 7.16
C TYR A 425 -12.73 13.82 5.71
N LEU A 426 -11.57 13.21 5.47
CA LEU A 426 -11.08 12.94 4.11
C LEU A 426 -11.99 11.97 3.37
N ALA A 427 -12.51 10.93 4.03
CA ALA A 427 -13.47 10.00 3.44
C ALA A 427 -14.79 10.69 3.09
N LEU A 428 -15.36 11.48 4.01
CA LEU A 428 -16.61 12.21 3.77
C LEU A 428 -16.45 13.29 2.70
N ALA A 429 -15.36 14.05 2.73
CA ALA A 429 -15.05 15.03 1.68
C ALA A 429 -14.88 14.35 0.32
N THR A 430 -14.26 13.17 0.32
CA THR A 430 -14.06 12.36 -0.87
C THR A 430 -15.37 11.92 -1.50
N GLU A 431 -16.23 11.31 -0.69
CA GLU A 431 -17.56 10.87 -1.11
C GLU A 431 -18.40 12.04 -1.62
N THR A 432 -18.33 13.18 -0.93
CA THR A 432 -19.12 14.37 -1.29
C THR A 432 -18.67 14.97 -2.62
N THR A 433 -17.36 15.11 -2.83
CA THR A 433 -16.81 15.60 -4.10
C THR A 433 -17.09 14.65 -5.26
N ALA A 434 -17.03 13.33 -5.04
CA ALA A 434 -17.37 12.35 -6.07
C ALA A 434 -18.85 12.43 -6.49
N LEU A 435 -19.75 12.59 -5.50
CA LEU A 435 -21.17 12.79 -5.78
C LEU A 435 -21.42 14.11 -6.54
N GLU A 436 -20.73 15.19 -6.15
CA GLU A 436 -20.82 16.49 -6.83
C GLU A 436 -20.42 16.40 -8.29
N GLN A 437 -19.33 15.68 -8.59
CA GLN A 437 -18.85 15.50 -9.96
C GLN A 437 -19.82 14.66 -10.80
N LEU A 438 -20.30 13.53 -10.28
CA LEU A 438 -21.32 12.72 -10.95
C LEU A 438 -22.59 13.53 -11.23
N PHE A 439 -22.93 14.47 -10.34
CA PHE A 439 -24.04 15.39 -10.54
C PHE A 439 -23.74 16.40 -11.66
N GLN A 440 -22.56 17.02 -11.68
CA GLN A 440 -22.14 17.93 -12.74
C GLN A 440 -22.11 17.25 -14.12
N GLU A 441 -21.77 15.97 -14.16
CA GLU A 441 -21.75 15.13 -15.37
C GLU A 441 -23.13 14.56 -15.75
N GLY A 442 -24.21 14.92 -15.02
CA GLY A 442 -25.56 14.42 -15.28
C GLY A 442 -25.75 12.91 -15.06
N SER A 443 -24.77 12.25 -14.42
CA SER A 443 -24.67 10.79 -14.29
C SER A 443 -25.04 10.28 -12.89
N CYS A 444 -25.52 11.15 -12.01
CA CYS A 444 -25.92 10.80 -10.65
C CYS A 444 -27.28 10.09 -10.63
N SER A 445 -27.26 8.75 -10.54
CA SER A 445 -28.44 7.91 -10.36
C SER A 445 -28.86 7.80 -8.89
N LYS A 446 -30.11 7.37 -8.66
CA LYS A 446 -30.63 7.13 -7.31
C LYS A 446 -29.79 6.09 -6.56
N GLU A 447 -29.39 5.01 -7.23
CA GLU A 447 -28.58 3.95 -6.64
C GLU A 447 -27.19 4.46 -6.23
N LEU A 448 -26.62 5.40 -7.00
CA LEU A 448 -25.35 6.04 -6.66
C LEU A 448 -25.48 6.97 -5.45
N PHE A 449 -26.57 7.72 -5.33
CA PHE A 449 -26.84 8.55 -4.17
C PHE A 449 -27.18 7.69 -2.92
N ASP A 450 -27.99 6.64 -3.07
CA ASP A 450 -28.23 5.64 -2.01
C ASP A 450 -26.90 5.12 -1.44
N SER A 451 -25.98 4.78 -2.35
CA SER A 451 -24.66 4.28 -1.99
C SER A 451 -23.79 5.35 -1.33
N TYR A 452 -23.82 6.60 -1.81
CA TYR A 452 -23.15 7.73 -1.16
C TYR A 452 -23.66 7.93 0.28
N LYS A 453 -24.98 7.98 0.45
CA LYS A 453 -25.61 8.18 1.77
C LYS A 453 -25.21 7.06 2.74
N ALA A 454 -25.28 5.81 2.29
CA ALA A 454 -24.89 4.66 3.10
C ALA A 454 -23.41 4.73 3.52
N ARG A 455 -22.50 5.10 2.60
CA ARG A 455 -21.07 5.25 2.91
C ARG A 455 -20.79 6.39 3.88
N CYS A 456 -21.41 7.55 3.66
CA CYS A 456 -21.27 8.66 4.60
C CYS A 456 -21.79 8.32 5.99
N ALA A 457 -22.92 7.62 6.09
CA ALA A 457 -23.45 7.15 7.38
C ALA A 457 -22.46 6.24 8.10
N LEU A 458 -21.88 5.24 7.40
CA LEU A 458 -20.86 4.36 7.99
C LEU A 458 -19.66 5.12 8.56
N HIS A 459 -19.14 6.11 7.81
CA HIS A 459 -18.01 6.92 8.26
C HIS A 459 -18.37 7.80 9.46
N ILE A 460 -19.58 8.37 9.49
CA ILE A 460 -20.06 9.20 10.58
C ILE A 460 -20.31 8.36 11.84
N ASP A 461 -21.00 7.22 11.71
CA ASP A 461 -21.34 6.34 12.82
C ASP A 461 -20.09 5.76 13.50
N SER A 462 -19.08 5.38 12.71
CA SER A 462 -17.80 4.89 13.25
C SER A 462 -17.08 5.95 14.10
N LEU A 463 -17.23 7.23 13.76
CA LEU A 463 -16.59 8.33 14.49
C LEU A 463 -17.43 8.72 15.72
N HIS A 464 -18.75 8.66 15.59
CA HIS A 464 -19.72 8.94 16.65
C HIS A 464 -19.53 8.04 17.86
N TYR A 465 -19.36 6.73 17.62
CA TYR A 465 -19.10 5.78 18.68
C TYR A 465 -17.87 6.16 19.52
N LYS A 466 -16.76 6.56 18.89
CA LYS A 466 -15.53 6.95 19.61
C LYS A 466 -15.63 8.30 20.30
N LEU A 467 -16.29 9.28 19.68
CA LEU A 467 -16.43 10.62 20.28
C LEU A 467 -17.43 10.65 21.43
N SER A 468 -18.49 9.83 21.37
CA SER A 468 -19.52 9.73 22.42
C SER A 468 -18.99 9.20 23.75
N GLN A 469 -17.87 8.48 23.75
CA GLN A 469 -17.19 7.97 24.95
C GLN A 469 -16.24 9.00 25.58
N SER A 470 -16.08 10.19 25.01
CA SER A 470 -15.14 11.21 25.49
C SER A 470 -15.81 12.25 26.38
N GLU A 471 -15.20 12.54 27.53
CA GLU A 471 -15.62 13.64 28.41
C GLU A 471 -15.10 15.02 27.96
N ASN A 472 -14.24 15.07 26.93
CA ASN A 472 -13.62 16.30 26.45
C ASN A 472 -14.63 17.21 25.70
N ASP A 473 -14.78 18.44 26.17
CA ASP A 473 -15.73 19.42 25.61
C ASP A 473 -15.46 19.77 24.13
N LEU A 474 -14.20 19.76 23.69
CA LEU A 474 -13.83 19.93 22.29
C LEU A 474 -14.35 18.78 21.42
N LEU A 475 -14.28 17.55 21.93
CA LEU A 475 -14.73 16.34 21.23
C LEU A 475 -16.26 16.21 21.22
N LYS A 476 -16.95 16.66 22.28
CA LYS A 476 -18.43 16.81 22.28
C LYS A 476 -18.89 17.83 21.22
N LYS A 477 -18.21 18.96 21.10
CA LYS A 477 -18.45 19.98 20.04
C LYS A 477 -18.14 19.48 18.63
N LEU A 478 -17.38 18.40 18.47
CA LEU A 478 -17.14 17.73 17.19
C LEU A 478 -18.28 16.77 16.85
N THR A 479 -18.79 16.03 17.84
CA THR A 479 -19.97 15.16 17.70
C THR A 479 -21.17 15.92 17.13
N ILE A 480 -21.49 17.09 17.71
CA ILE A 480 -22.59 17.96 17.24
C ILE A 480 -22.42 18.37 15.75
N ARG A 481 -21.18 18.56 15.29
CA ARG A 481 -20.93 18.92 13.88
C ARG A 481 -21.07 17.74 12.93
N LEU A 482 -20.73 16.54 13.38
CA LEU A 482 -20.96 15.32 12.61
C LEU A 482 -22.45 15.05 12.47
N ASP A 483 -23.24 15.30 13.52
CA ASP A 483 -24.71 15.22 13.47
C ASP A 483 -25.30 16.20 12.46
N LEU A 484 -24.80 17.45 12.46
CA LEU A 484 -25.20 18.45 11.47
C LEU A 484 -24.85 18.02 10.05
N LEU A 485 -23.63 17.51 9.84
CA LEU A 485 -23.20 16.98 8.55
C LEU A 485 -24.08 15.80 8.08
N ALA A 486 -24.40 14.86 8.97
CA ALA A 486 -25.32 13.75 8.69
C ALA A 486 -26.73 14.25 8.34
N GLY A 487 -27.22 15.26 9.05
CA GLY A 487 -28.50 15.92 8.79
C GLY A 487 -28.54 16.53 7.39
N TYR A 488 -27.51 17.27 6.99
CA TYR A 488 -27.43 17.86 5.66
C TYR A 488 -27.37 16.81 4.55
N ILE A 489 -26.62 15.72 4.75
CA ILE A 489 -26.56 14.60 3.80
C ILE A 489 -27.94 13.94 3.65
N ASN A 490 -28.63 13.69 4.76
CA ASN A 490 -29.98 13.12 4.76
C ASN A 490 -30.99 14.03 4.07
N GLN A 491 -30.89 15.34 4.29
CA GLN A 491 -31.78 16.33 3.69
C GLN A 491 -31.53 16.45 2.18
N ALA A 492 -30.28 16.48 1.74
CA ALA A 492 -29.90 16.46 0.33
C ALA A 492 -30.47 15.23 -0.38
N TYR A 493 -30.35 14.07 0.25
CA TYR A 493 -30.87 12.79 -0.23
C TYR A 493 -32.41 12.78 -0.31
N THR A 494 -33.08 13.26 0.74
CA THR A 494 -34.54 13.33 0.78
C THR A 494 -35.08 14.23 -0.33
N ASN A 495 -34.42 15.38 -0.56
CA ASN A 495 -34.81 16.27 -1.64
C ASN A 495 -34.57 15.64 -3.02
N TYR A 496 -33.45 14.94 -3.21
CA TYR A 496 -33.20 14.21 -4.45
C TYR A 496 -34.26 13.14 -4.72
N ASN A 497 -34.69 12.38 -3.71
CA ASN A 497 -35.75 11.39 -3.88
C ASN A 497 -37.12 11.99 -4.24
N LEU A 498 -37.42 13.20 -3.74
CA LEU A 498 -38.70 13.86 -4.00
C LEU A 498 -38.72 14.60 -5.34
N ASN A 499 -37.60 15.21 -5.71
CA ASN A 499 -37.56 16.19 -6.80
C ASN A 499 -36.53 15.86 -7.91
N LEU A 500 -35.84 14.72 -7.81
CA LEU A 500 -34.71 14.32 -8.67
C LEU A 500 -33.62 15.40 -8.77
N ARG A 501 -33.53 16.24 -7.74
CA ARG A 501 -32.60 17.38 -7.66
C ARG A 501 -31.90 17.40 -6.33
N ILE A 502 -30.60 17.62 -6.39
CA ILE A 502 -29.78 17.90 -5.22
C ILE A 502 -30.02 19.39 -4.88
N GLY A 503 -30.42 19.72 -3.65
CA GLY A 503 -30.72 21.10 -3.22
C GLY A 503 -31.32 21.15 -1.82
N PHE A 504 -31.64 22.33 -1.30
CA PHE A 504 -32.51 22.49 -0.14
C PHE A 504 -33.84 23.09 -0.57
N PHE A 505 -34.94 22.44 -0.20
CA PHE A 505 -36.32 22.92 -0.33
C PHE A 505 -36.59 23.80 -1.57
N ASP A 506 -36.93 23.19 -2.70
CA ASP A 506 -37.69 23.94 -3.71
C ASP A 506 -39.16 23.95 -3.27
N ARG A 507 -39.75 25.14 -3.13
CA ARG A 507 -41.21 25.27 -3.00
C ARG A 507 -41.84 24.60 -4.21
N VAL A 508 -42.80 23.71 -3.96
CA VAL A 508 -43.67 23.11 -4.97
C VAL A 508 -44.11 24.21 -5.93
N GLN A 509 -43.71 24.15 -7.20
CA GLN A 509 -44.40 24.89 -8.25
C GLN A 509 -45.81 24.31 -8.31
N GLN A 510 -46.75 24.95 -7.61
CA GLN A 510 -48.17 24.69 -7.78
C GLN A 510 -48.48 24.88 -9.26
N LYS A 511 -48.92 23.82 -9.93
CA LYS A 511 -49.71 23.95 -11.15
C LYS A 511 -50.96 24.76 -10.77
N GLU A 512 -51.12 25.90 -11.42
CA GLU A 512 -52.31 26.74 -11.32
C GLU A 512 -53.58 25.91 -11.53
N GLN A 513 -54.57 26.09 -10.65
CA GLN A 513 -55.97 26.34 -11.01
C GLN A 513 -56.74 26.95 -9.81
N PRO A 514 -57.84 27.69 -10.06
CA PRO A 514 -58.12 28.94 -9.37
C PRO A 514 -59.13 28.82 -8.21
N GLU A 515 -59.14 29.89 -7.43
CA GLU A 515 -60.21 30.39 -6.54
C GLU A 515 -60.39 29.79 -5.12
N THR A 516 -60.37 30.73 -4.18
CA THR A 516 -61.09 30.81 -2.89
C THR A 516 -60.77 29.79 -1.80
N ILE A 517 -59.80 30.10 -0.93
CA ILE A 517 -59.88 29.82 0.52
C ILE A 517 -59.15 30.92 1.31
N GLU A 518 -59.69 32.14 1.31
CA GLU A 518 -59.53 33.05 2.46
C GLU A 518 -60.74 32.79 3.37
N GLN A 519 -60.67 31.81 4.28
CA GLN A 519 -61.56 31.78 5.47
C GLN A 519 -61.22 30.77 6.58
N ASP A 520 -60.41 29.73 6.38
CA ASP A 520 -60.31 28.63 7.37
C ASP A 520 -59.14 28.66 8.37
N LEU A 521 -58.47 29.80 8.60
CA LEU A 521 -57.42 29.91 9.64
C LEU A 521 -57.75 30.84 10.81
N ALA A 522 -59.02 31.22 10.98
CA ALA A 522 -59.46 32.05 12.12
C ALA A 522 -60.22 31.28 13.23
N GLN A 523 -60.34 29.94 13.15
CA GLN A 523 -61.06 29.16 14.17
C GLN A 523 -60.31 27.88 14.54
N GLU A 524 -59.23 27.98 15.31
CA GLU A 524 -58.76 26.88 16.19
C GLU A 524 -57.62 27.34 17.11
N THR A 525 -57.81 28.45 17.83
CA THR A 525 -57.00 28.74 19.04
C THR A 525 -57.90 29.25 20.16
N SER A 526 -58.47 28.32 20.91
CA SER A 526 -58.92 28.60 22.28
C SER A 526 -59.15 27.30 23.05
N VAL A 527 -58.13 26.89 23.81
CA VAL A 527 -58.33 26.07 25.02
C VAL A 527 -57.53 26.70 26.16
N PRO A 528 -58.09 26.82 27.38
CA PRO A 528 -57.63 27.74 28.39
C PRO A 528 -56.63 27.13 29.37
N ILE A 529 -55.84 28.02 29.97
CA ILE A 529 -54.97 27.78 31.13
C ILE A 529 -55.84 27.40 32.32
N ILE A 530 -55.57 26.24 32.94
CA ILE A 530 -56.04 25.94 34.30
C ILE A 530 -54.82 25.85 35.22
N SER A 531 -54.86 26.70 36.24
CA SER A 531 -54.04 26.65 37.44
C SER A 531 -54.73 25.77 38.49
N GLY A 532 -53.95 25.00 39.24
CA GLY A 532 -54.41 24.10 40.30
C GLY A 532 -53.35 23.07 40.64
#